data_AF-A0A3D3NFK6-F1
#
_entry.id   AF-A0A3D3NFK6-F1
#
_cell.length_a   1.000
_cell.length_b   1.000
_cell.length_c   1.000
_cell.angle_alpha   90.00
_cell.angle_beta   90.00
_cell.angle_gamma   90.00
#
_symmetry.space_group_name_H-M   'P 1'
#
loop_
_entity.id
_entity.type
_entity.pdbx_description
1 polymer ?
#
loop_
_entity_poly.entity_id
_entity_poly.type
_entity_poly.pdbx_seq_one_letter_code
_entity_poly.pdbx_strand_id
1 'polypeptide(L)'
;NSQQVIETQNALDCQIVNANRRHYALHIVPLLRDTQRIAGVILLFADNTNLYEIERSARETQVRLLAVMNNSVSLMAVKDASGRYQFA
;
A
#
# COMPACT_ATOMS: atom_id res chain seq x y z
N ASN A 1 -13.22 -1.98 -12.75
CA ASN A 1 -13.35 -2.07 -14.23
C ASN A 1 -14.01 -0.77 -14.70
N SER A 2 -13.48 -0.07 -15.70
CA SER A 2 -13.89 1.31 -16.05
C SER A 2 -15.38 1.43 -16.46
N GLN A 3 -15.95 0.35 -17.00
CA GLN A 3 -17.35 0.26 -17.40
C GLN A 3 -18.33 0.41 -16.22
N GLN A 4 -17.96 -0.08 -15.05
CA GLN A 4 -18.77 0.01 -13.83
C GLN A 4 -18.90 1.46 -13.32
N VAL A 5 -17.87 2.29 -13.52
CA VAL A 5 -17.89 3.72 -13.14
C VAL A 5 -18.81 4.52 -14.04
N ILE A 6 -18.89 4.14 -15.32
CA ILE A 6 -19.80 4.76 -16.29
C ILE A 6 -21.25 4.41 -15.94
N GLU A 7 -21.54 3.15 -15.62
CA GLU A 7 -22.90 2.71 -15.29
C GLU A 7 -23.41 3.28 -13.96
N THR A 8 -22.54 3.37 -12.95
CA THR A 8 -22.93 3.79 -11.59
C THR A 8 -22.76 5.28 -11.32
N GLN A 9 -22.02 6.00 -12.18
CA GLN A 9 -21.58 7.37 -11.95
C GLN A 9 -20.82 7.59 -10.61
N ASN A 10 -20.33 6.53 -10.00
CA ASN A 10 -19.56 6.59 -8.76
C ASN A 10 -18.08 6.41 -9.06
N ALA A 11 -17.25 7.16 -8.32
CA ALA A 11 -15.81 6.97 -8.38
C ALA A 11 -15.43 5.56 -7.92
N LEU A 12 -14.37 5.01 -8.52
CA LEU A 12 -13.78 3.73 -8.13
C LEU A 12 -12.31 3.92 -7.80
N ASP A 13 -11.96 3.48 -6.60
CA ASP A 13 -10.57 3.39 -6.14
C ASP A 13 -10.14 1.92 -6.12
N CYS A 14 -9.00 1.62 -6.73
CA CYS A 14 -8.40 0.29 -6.65
C CYS A 14 -6.88 0.33 -6.69
N GLN A 15 -6.25 -0.76 -6.24
CA GLN A 15 -4.82 -0.96 -6.44
C GLN A 15 -4.59 -1.86 -7.66
N ILE A 16 -3.61 -1.48 -8.47
CA ILE A 16 -3.16 -2.28 -9.60
C ILE A 16 -1.65 -2.45 -9.54
N VAL A 17 -1.18 -3.58 -10.08
CA VAL A 17 0.24 -3.85 -10.26
C VAL A 17 0.51 -4.05 -11.74
N ASN A 18 1.48 -3.31 -12.29
CA ASN A 18 1.83 -3.45 -13.69
C ASN A 18 2.82 -4.60 -13.92
N ALA A 19 3.13 -4.91 -15.19
CA ALA A 19 4.09 -5.96 -15.56
C ALA A 19 5.50 -5.76 -14.95
N ASN A 20 5.88 -4.50 -14.66
CA ASN A 20 7.15 -4.14 -14.04
C ASN A 20 7.10 -4.16 -12.51
N ARG A 21 6.07 -4.78 -11.91
CA ARG A 21 5.84 -4.87 -10.44
C ARG A 21 5.73 -3.52 -9.75
N ARG A 22 5.36 -2.47 -10.47
CA ARG A 22 5.05 -1.18 -9.86
C ARG A 22 3.63 -1.17 -9.33
N HIS A 23 3.48 -0.61 -8.13
CA HIS A 23 2.22 -0.52 -7.41
C HIS A 23 1.60 0.85 -7.65
N TYR A 24 0.39 0.87 -8.21
CA TYR A 24 -0.35 2.11 -8.44
C TYR A 24 -1.67 2.11 -7.68
N ALA A 25 -1.97 3.24 -7.06
CA ALA A 25 -3.35 3.58 -6.73
C ALA A 25 -4.01 4.16 -7.98
N LEU A 26 -5.10 3.53 -8.41
CA LEU A 26 -5.91 3.95 -9.55
C LEU A 26 -7.20 4.57 -9.02
N HIS A 27 -7.42 5.83 -9.38
CA HIS A 27 -8.68 6.53 -9.13
C HIS A 27 -9.38 6.77 -10.47
N ILE A 28 -10.61 6.27 -10.58
CA ILE A 28 -11.44 6.36 -11.78
C ILE A 28 -12.66 7.20 -11.44
N VAL A 29 -12.82 8.35 -12.10
CA VAL A 29 -13.92 9.29 -11.82
C VAL A 29 -14.69 9.59 -13.11
N PRO A 30 -16.03 9.54 -13.11
CA PRO A 30 -16.81 9.90 -14.30
C PRO A 30 -16.76 11.40 -14.54
N LEU A 31 -16.59 11.81 -15.80
CA LEU A 31 -16.71 13.20 -16.21
C LEU A 31 -18.13 13.42 -16.75
N LEU A 32 -18.92 14.23 -16.04
CA LEU A 32 -20.30 14.55 -16.42
C LEU A 32 -20.34 15.83 -17.27
N ARG A 33 -21.05 15.79 -18.41
CA ARG A 33 -21.23 16.95 -19.31
C ARG A 33 -22.44 17.81 -18.93
N ASP A 34 -23.48 17.14 -18.46
CA ASP A 34 -24.76 17.66 -17.96
C ASP A 34 -25.33 16.60 -17.00
N THR A 35 -26.38 16.95 -16.22
CA THR A 35 -26.92 16.15 -15.10
C THR A 35 -27.16 14.66 -15.36
N GLN A 36 -27.21 14.19 -16.60
CA GLN A 36 -27.31 12.76 -16.95
C GLN A 36 -26.50 12.30 -18.19
N ARG A 37 -25.54 13.10 -18.70
CA ARG A 37 -24.72 12.68 -19.86
C ARG A 37 -23.25 12.59 -19.49
N ILE A 38 -22.71 11.37 -19.55
CA ILE A 38 -21.29 11.08 -19.31
C ILE A 38 -20.49 11.56 -20.52
N ALA A 39 -19.58 12.50 -20.30
CA ALA A 39 -18.65 13.01 -21.28
C ALA A 39 -17.42 12.09 -21.45
N GLY A 40 -17.11 11.31 -20.41
CA GLY A 40 -15.96 10.41 -20.39
C GLY A 40 -15.59 9.99 -18.97
N VAL A 41 -14.35 9.55 -18.79
CA VAL A 41 -13.80 9.10 -17.51
C VAL A 41 -12.42 9.71 -17.32
N ILE A 42 -12.14 10.19 -16.12
CA ILE A 42 -10.83 10.64 -15.68
C ILE A 42 -10.14 9.48 -14.97
N LEU A 43 -8.91 9.18 -15.36
CA LEU A 43 -8.05 8.18 -14.73
C LEU A 43 -6.85 8.86 -14.10
N LEU A 44 -6.68 8.70 -12.78
CA LEU A 44 -5.49 9.13 -12.05
C LEU A 44 -4.70 7.91 -11.60
N PHE A 45 -3.40 7.89 -11.91
CA PHE A 45 -2.47 6.88 -11.45
C PHE A 45 -1.47 7.52 -10.50
N ALA A 46 -1.46 7.09 -9.23
CA ALA A 46 -0.43 7.48 -8.27
C ALA A 46 0.53 6.30 -8.06
N ASP A 47 1.81 6.50 -8.38
CA ASP A 47 2.86 5.49 -8.16
C ASP A 47 3.21 5.44 -6.67
N ASN A 48 2.82 4.36 -6.01
CA ASN A 48 3.08 4.10 -4.60
C ASN A 48 4.11 2.96 -4.41
N THR A 49 4.87 2.61 -5.46
CA THR A 49 5.84 1.50 -5.42
C THR A 49 6.85 1.68 -4.29
N ASN A 50 7.41 2.89 -4.15
CA ASN A 50 8.45 3.15 -3.15
C ASN A 50 7.94 2.93 -1.71
N LEU A 51 6.71 3.37 -1.41
CA LEU A 51 6.09 3.16 -0.10
C LEU A 51 5.91 1.66 0.19
N TYR A 52 5.44 0.91 -0.80
CA TYR A 52 5.25 -0.54 -0.67
C TYR A 52 6.59 -1.27 -0.45
N GLU A 53 7.64 -0.90 -1.18
CA GLU A 53 8.97 -1.51 -1.05
C GLU A 53 9.60 -1.22 0.32
N ILE A 54 9.49 0.01 0.81
CA ILE A 54 9.99 0.39 2.14
C ILE A 54 9.27 -0.41 3.23
N GLU A 55 7.94 -0.47 3.20
CA GLU A 55 7.15 -1.22 4.18
C GLU A 55 7.51 -2.71 4.17
N ARG A 56 7.61 -3.29 2.97
CA ARG A 56 7.97 -4.69 2.79
C ARG A 56 9.37 -4.98 3.35
N SER A 57 10.36 -4.16 3.02
CA SER A 57 11.73 -4.32 3.51
C SER A 57 11.81 -4.21 5.03
N ALA A 58 11.07 -3.26 5.62
CA ALA A 58 10.98 -3.11 7.09
C ALA A 58 10.39 -4.37 7.73
N ARG A 59 9.32 -4.93 7.15
CA ARG A 59 8.67 -6.16 7.63
C ARG A 59 9.58 -7.38 7.52
N GLU A 60 10.28 -7.54 6.38
CA GLU A 60 11.24 -8.63 6.17
C GLU A 60 12.39 -8.55 7.18
N THR A 61 12.88 -7.33 7.47
CA THR A 61 13.91 -7.09 8.47
C THR A 61 13.42 -7.44 9.87
N GLN A 62 12.20 -7.01 10.23
CA GLN A 62 11.60 -7.32 11.53
C GLN A 62 11.45 -8.82 11.75
N VAL A 63 10.93 -9.56 10.75
CA VAL A 63 10.78 -11.02 10.82
C VAL A 63 12.14 -11.69 11.03
N ARG A 64 13.16 -11.23 10.30
CA ARG A 64 14.52 -11.75 10.44
C ARG A 64 15.10 -11.50 11.83
N LEU A 65 14.93 -10.30 12.38
CA LEU A 65 15.41 -9.96 13.73
C LEU A 65 14.70 -10.81 14.80
N LEU A 66 13.38 -10.97 14.71
CA LEU A 66 12.62 -11.83 15.63
C LEU A 66 13.10 -13.29 15.57
N ALA A 67 13.33 -13.81 14.36
CA ALA A 67 13.84 -15.17 14.19
C ALA A 67 15.22 -15.36 14.84
N VAL A 68 16.11 -14.36 14.70
CA VAL A 68 17.43 -14.38 15.35
C VAL A 68 17.30 -14.33 16.87
N MET A 69 16.48 -13.42 17.41
CA MET A 69 16.27 -13.33 18.86
C MET A 69 15.69 -14.62 19.44
N ASN A 70 14.69 -15.21 18.79
CA ASN A 70 14.02 -16.43 19.26
C ASN A 70 14.90 -17.68 19.20
N ASN A 71 15.85 -17.76 18.27
CA ASN A 71 16.70 -18.94 18.08
C ASN A 71 18.14 -18.74 18.59
N SER A 72 18.43 -17.58 19.18
CA SER A 72 19.74 -17.29 19.78
C SER A 72 19.83 -17.90 21.17
N VAL A 73 20.98 -18.53 21.48
CA VAL A 73 21.31 -19.00 22.83
C VAL A 73 21.67 -17.83 23.76
N SER A 74 21.89 -16.63 23.21
CA SER A 74 22.23 -15.42 23.97
C SER A 74 20.99 -14.61 24.33
N LEU A 75 20.94 -14.13 25.59
CA LEU A 75 19.87 -13.27 26.11
C LEU A 75 19.93 -11.90 25.42
N MET A 76 18.90 -11.55 24.66
CA MET A 76 18.79 -10.28 23.94
C MET A 76 17.67 -9.43 24.53
N ALA A 77 17.96 -8.17 24.84
CA ALA A 77 16.97 -7.22 25.34
C ALA A 77 17.01 -5.94 24.50
N VAL A 78 15.83 -5.45 24.10
CA VAL A 78 15.69 -4.17 23.41
C VAL A 78 15.38 -3.09 24.43
N LYS A 79 16.10 -1.99 24.37
CA LYS A 79 15.89 -0.82 25.23
C LYS A 79 15.32 0.32 24.42
N ASP A 80 14.26 0.96 24.90
CA ASP A 80 13.78 2.21 24.30
C ASP A 80 14.72 3.39 24.65
N ALA A 81 14.56 4.51 23.93
CA ALA A 81 15.39 5.71 24.16
C ALA A 81 15.26 6.29 25.57
N SER A 82 14.20 5.93 26.31
CA SER A 82 13.91 6.43 27.66
C SER A 82 14.51 5.59 28.79
N GLY A 83 14.98 4.37 28.52
CA GLY A 83 15.48 3.52 29.59
C GLY A 83 14.91 2.12 29.67
N ARG A 84 13.73 1.88 29.09
CA ARG A 84 12.91 0.70 29.42
C ARG A 84 13.33 -0.48 28.56
N TYR A 85 13.54 -1.63 29.21
CA TYR A 85 13.89 -2.88 28.55
C TYR A 85 12.64 -3.70 28.27
N GLN A 86 12.57 -4.28 27.09
CA GLN A 86 11.63 -5.35 26.76
C GLN A 86 12.45 -6.62 26.51
N PHE A 87 12.14 -7.65 27.29
CA PHE A 87 12.74 -8.97 27.18
C PHE A 87 11.89 -9.81 26.23
N ALA A 88 12.54 -10.52 25.31
CA ALA A 88 11.91 -11.51 24.44
C ALA A 88 12.24 -12.91 24.95
#